data_AF-A0A424M4K8-F1
#
_entry.id   AF-A0A424M4K8-F1
#
_cell.length_a   1.000
_cell.length_b   1.000
_cell.length_c   1.000
_cell.angle_alpha   90.00
_cell.angle_beta   90.00
_cell.angle_gamma   90.00
#
_symmetry.space_group_name_H-M   'P 1'
#
loop_
_entity.id
_entity.type
_entity.pdbx_description
1 polymer ?
#
loop_
_entity_poly.entity_id
_entity_poly.type
_entity_poly.pdbx_seq_one_letter_code
_entity_poly.pdbx_strand_id
1 'polypeptide(L)'
;MLKYFKKILLIIFINFLDQSISSFLSNFYIIFPLTFLAYTFYVYRSDKNINPSEAFVIGLFIDLISESYFGLHALIFCVVTYIINIYANAFKLFSYLQICIFFGVLSTAYVGFTQLIINLYNFSYLMLFISAIFCTTFCIFIAALRVFFPKTSKITI
;
A
#
# COMPACT_ATOMS: atom_id res chain seq x y z
N MET A 1 1.12 19.94 14.15
CA MET A 1 -0.32 19.70 13.91
C MET A 1 -0.67 19.72 12.41
N LEU A 2 -0.42 20.82 11.68
CA LEU A 2 -0.77 20.95 10.24
C LEU A 2 -0.24 19.83 9.33
N LYS A 3 0.99 19.34 9.56
CA LYS A 3 1.60 18.24 8.77
C LYS A 3 0.85 16.92 8.92
N TYR A 4 0.31 16.61 10.11
CA TYR A 4 -0.46 15.38 10.34
C TYR A 4 -1.84 15.45 9.71
N PHE A 5 -2.52 16.60 9.83
CA PHE A 5 -3.80 16.82 9.18
C PHE A 5 -3.71 16.64 7.65
N LYS A 6 -2.65 17.17 7.03
CA LYS A 6 -2.40 17.00 5.59
C LYS A 6 -2.21 15.53 5.19
N LYS A 7 -1.52 14.72 6.03
CA LYS A 7 -1.36 13.28 5.78
C LYS A 7 -2.69 12.54 5.84
N ILE A 8 -3.50 12.83 6.85
CA ILE A 8 -4.83 12.21 7.01
C ILE A 8 -5.71 12.56 5.79
N LEU A 9 -5.76 13.83 5.39
CA LEU A 9 -6.54 14.26 4.23
C LEU A 9 -6.08 13.56 2.94
N LEU A 10 -4.77 13.38 2.77
CA LEU A 10 -4.21 12.64 1.63
C LEU A 10 -4.61 11.16 1.66
N ILE A 11 -4.59 10.51 2.83
CA ILE A 11 -5.04 9.12 2.97
C ILE A 11 -6.53 8.99 2.64
N ILE A 12 -7.38 9.90 3.11
CA ILE A 12 -8.81 9.93 2.77
C ILE A 12 -9.00 10.05 1.26
N PHE A 13 -8.28 10.98 0.63
CA PHE A 13 -8.36 11.19 -0.80
C PHE A 13 -7.93 9.95 -1.60
N ILE A 14 -6.84 9.29 -1.18
CA ILE A 14 -6.40 8.04 -1.81
C ILE A 14 -7.44 6.93 -1.60
N ASN A 15 -8.04 6.81 -0.42
CA ASN A 15 -9.10 5.83 -0.17
C ASN A 15 -10.33 6.05 -1.03
N PHE A 16 -10.73 7.31 -1.22
CA PHE A 16 -11.82 7.65 -2.12
C PHE A 16 -11.51 7.23 -3.57
N LEU A 17 -10.28 7.45 -4.05
CA LEU A 17 -9.85 6.97 -5.36
C LEU A 17 -9.84 5.44 -5.43
N ASP A 18 -9.33 4.78 -4.40
CA ASP A 18 -9.26 3.32 -4.30
C ASP A 18 -10.66 2.69 -4.44
N GLN A 19 -11.62 3.19 -3.65
CA GLN A 19 -13.02 2.76 -3.70
C GLN A 19 -13.66 3.04 -5.07
N SER A 20 -13.43 4.22 -5.65
CA SER A 20 -13.99 4.61 -6.94
C SER A 20 -13.51 3.70 -8.09
N ILE A 21 -12.24 3.30 -8.08
CA ILE A 21 -11.65 2.46 -9.13
C ILE A 21 -11.97 0.97 -8.88
N SER A 22 -12.19 0.57 -7.61
CA SER A 22 -12.39 -0.83 -7.22
C SER A 22 -13.51 -1.53 -8.01
N SER A 23 -14.66 -0.89 -8.19
CA SER A 23 -15.81 -1.46 -8.91
C SER A 23 -15.51 -1.68 -10.40
N PHE A 24 -14.72 -0.79 -11.01
CA PHE A 24 -14.29 -0.95 -12.39
C PHE A 24 -13.29 -2.11 -12.53
N LEU A 25 -12.28 -2.18 -11.64
CA LEU A 25 -11.25 -3.22 -11.67
C LEU A 25 -11.79 -4.61 -11.31
N SER A 26 -12.81 -4.70 -10.46
CA SER A 26 -13.42 -5.98 -10.09
C SER A 26 -14.04 -6.71 -11.29
N ASN A 27 -14.51 -5.97 -12.30
CA ASN A 27 -15.00 -6.56 -13.56
C ASN A 27 -13.91 -7.31 -14.35
N PHE A 28 -12.64 -7.00 -14.09
CA PHE A 28 -11.47 -7.64 -14.69
C PHE A 28 -10.79 -8.64 -13.74
N TYR A 29 -11.43 -9.04 -12.64
CA TYR A 29 -10.85 -9.90 -11.60
C TYR A 29 -9.59 -9.31 -10.95
N ILE A 30 -9.49 -7.97 -10.87
CA ILE A 30 -8.37 -7.28 -10.25
C ILE A 30 -8.86 -6.61 -8.95
N ILE A 31 -8.19 -6.93 -7.84
CA ILE A 31 -8.26 -6.13 -6.61
C ILE A 31 -6.98 -5.33 -6.53
N PHE A 32 -7.10 -4.02 -6.51
CA PHE A 32 -5.97 -3.12 -6.44
C PHE A 32 -6.02 -2.36 -5.12
N PRO A 33 -5.12 -2.63 -4.15
CA PRO A 33 -5.16 -2.01 -2.83
C PRO A 33 -4.32 -0.71 -2.83
N LEU A 34 -4.80 0.34 -3.50
CA LEU A 34 -4.03 1.58 -3.71
C LEU A 34 -3.68 2.27 -2.39
N THR A 35 -4.62 2.30 -1.44
CA THR A 35 -4.43 2.85 -0.08
C THR A 35 -3.28 2.20 0.65
N PHE A 36 -3.26 0.86 0.67
CA PHE A 36 -2.20 0.08 1.27
C PHE A 36 -0.86 0.33 0.58
N LEU A 37 -0.84 0.33 -0.75
CA LEU A 37 0.38 0.58 -1.51
C LEU A 37 0.95 1.98 -1.21
N ALA A 38 0.10 3.00 -1.17
CA ALA A 38 0.49 4.37 -0.85
C ALA A 38 1.06 4.48 0.57
N TYR A 39 0.42 3.84 1.55
CA TYR A 39 0.89 3.81 2.93
C TYR A 39 2.26 3.12 3.05
N THR A 40 2.42 1.94 2.46
CA THR A 40 3.67 1.17 2.52
C THR A 40 4.83 1.87 1.82
N PHE A 41 4.57 2.54 0.69
CA PHE A 41 5.57 3.43 0.06
C PHE A 41 5.93 4.63 0.93
N TYR A 42 4.97 5.20 1.64
CA TYR A 42 5.24 6.28 2.59
C TYR A 42 6.15 5.80 3.72
N VAL A 43 5.90 4.62 4.30
CA VAL A 43 6.78 4.02 5.32
C VAL A 43 8.19 3.80 4.78
N TYR A 44 8.29 3.19 3.61
CA TYR A 44 9.57 2.92 2.94
C TYR A 44 10.40 4.17 2.65
N ARG A 45 9.73 5.28 2.30
CA ARG A 45 10.40 6.54 1.94
C ARG A 45 10.71 7.41 3.15
N SER A 46 10.20 7.07 4.32
CA SER A 46 10.46 7.83 5.55
C SER A 46 11.93 7.71 5.95
N ASP A 47 12.56 8.86 6.25
CA ASP A 47 13.95 8.88 6.75
C ASP A 47 14.07 8.31 8.18
N LYS A 48 12.94 8.18 8.88
CA LYS A 48 12.85 7.65 10.25
C LYS A 48 11.90 6.46 10.29
N ASN A 49 12.24 5.47 11.11
CA ASN A 49 11.37 4.34 11.39
C ASN A 49 10.04 4.84 11.94
N ILE A 50 8.95 4.42 11.30
CA ILE A 50 7.60 4.77 11.76
C ILE A 50 7.24 3.87 12.94
N ASN A 51 6.74 4.48 14.01
CA ASN A 51 6.35 3.73 15.20
C ASN A 51 5.14 2.84 14.91
N PRO A 52 5.08 1.62 15.46
CA PRO A 52 3.90 0.74 15.30
C PRO A 52 2.60 1.38 15.78
N SER A 53 2.66 2.28 16.78
CA SER A 53 1.48 3.03 17.24
C SER A 53 0.93 4.00 16.20
N GLU A 54 1.79 4.64 15.39
CA GLU A 54 1.35 5.50 14.28
C GLU A 54 0.67 4.65 13.19
N ALA A 55 1.26 3.50 12.86
CA ALA A 55 0.69 2.54 11.91
C ALA A 55 -0.68 2.02 12.36
N PHE A 56 -0.82 1.70 13.65
CA PHE A 56 -2.06 1.22 14.25
C PHE A 56 -3.19 2.25 14.13
N VAL A 57 -2.92 3.50 14.50
CA VAL A 57 -3.91 4.58 14.43
C VAL A 57 -4.33 4.86 12.99
N ILE A 58 -3.37 4.84 12.05
CA ILE A 58 -3.67 5.01 10.62
C ILE A 58 -4.54 3.85 10.12
N GLY A 59 -4.23 2.61 10.47
CA GLY A 59 -5.02 1.46 10.07
C GLY A 59 -6.43 1.47 10.67
N LEU A 60 -6.59 1.84 11.95
CA LEU A 60 -7.90 2.05 12.56
C LEU A 60 -8.71 3.13 11.83
N PHE A 61 -8.05 4.21 11.43
CA PHE A 61 -8.69 5.26 10.65
C PHE A 61 -9.15 4.74 9.29
N ILE A 62 -8.37 3.87 8.65
CA ILE A 62 -8.74 3.22 7.39
C ILE A 62 -9.92 2.26 7.60
N ASP A 63 -9.94 1.47 8.67
CA ASP A 63 -11.08 0.60 9.00
C ASP A 63 -12.40 1.40 9.07
N LEU A 64 -12.37 2.61 9.64
CA LEU A 64 -13.55 3.48 9.75
C LEU A 64 -14.09 4.01 8.41
N ILE A 65 -13.22 4.22 7.42
CA ILE A 65 -13.60 4.80 6.12
C ILE A 65 -13.79 3.75 5.02
N SER A 66 -13.37 2.51 5.25
CA SER A 66 -13.33 1.44 4.23
C SER A 66 -14.49 0.46 4.30
N GLU A 67 -15.46 0.68 5.20
CA GLU A 67 -16.58 -0.24 5.47
C GLU A 67 -16.11 -1.70 5.72
N SER A 68 -14.94 -1.86 6.33
CA SER A 68 -14.31 -3.16 6.59
C SER A 68 -14.34 -3.53 8.09
N TYR A 69 -13.88 -4.74 8.42
CA TYR A 69 -13.85 -5.20 9.81
C TYR A 69 -12.89 -4.36 10.65
N PHE A 70 -13.38 -3.90 11.80
CA PHE A 70 -12.59 -3.11 12.73
C PHE A 70 -11.34 -3.85 13.21
N GLY A 71 -10.18 -3.23 13.05
CA GLY A 71 -8.87 -3.77 13.43
C GLY A 71 -8.14 -4.53 12.33
N LEU A 72 -8.77 -4.83 11.19
CA LEU A 72 -8.14 -5.59 10.11
C LEU A 72 -6.98 -4.82 9.50
N HIS A 73 -7.21 -3.59 9.03
CA HIS A 73 -6.15 -2.78 8.44
C HIS A 73 -5.16 -2.34 9.51
N ALA A 74 -5.62 -2.07 10.74
CA ALA A 74 -4.75 -1.74 11.88
C ALA A 74 -3.67 -2.80 12.13
N LEU A 75 -4.04 -4.08 12.18
CA LEU A 75 -3.08 -5.17 12.39
C LEU A 75 -2.13 -5.34 11.21
N ILE A 76 -2.65 -5.35 9.98
CA ILE A 76 -1.80 -5.54 8.80
C ILE A 76 -0.82 -4.38 8.65
N PHE A 77 -1.26 -3.14 8.87
CA PHE A 77 -0.39 -1.97 8.76
C PHE A 77 0.73 -2.00 9.80
N CYS A 78 0.46 -2.43 11.03
CA CYS A 78 1.48 -2.64 12.05
C CYS A 78 2.55 -3.66 11.62
N VAL A 79 2.11 -4.86 11.19
CA VAL A 79 3.02 -5.93 10.77
C VAL A 79 3.87 -5.49 9.59
N VAL A 80 3.25 -4.88 8.59
CA VAL A 80 3.95 -4.43 7.39
C VAL A 80 4.92 -3.30 7.69
N THR A 81 4.53 -2.34 8.54
CA THR A 81 5.44 -1.26 8.99
C THR A 81 6.65 -1.83 9.72
N TYR A 82 6.43 -2.84 10.57
CA TYR A 82 7.51 -3.55 11.26
C TYR A 82 8.48 -4.24 10.28
N ILE A 83 7.94 -4.99 9.30
CA ILE A 83 8.75 -5.63 8.25
C ILE A 83 9.57 -4.58 7.50
N ILE A 84 8.95 -3.50 7.03
CA ILE A 84 9.64 -2.46 6.27
C ILE A 84 10.76 -1.81 7.10
N ASN A 85 10.51 -1.54 8.39
CA ASN A 85 11.50 -0.95 9.29
C ASN A 85 12.70 -1.89 9.53
N ILE A 86 12.49 -3.21 9.67
CA ILE A 86 13.58 -4.18 9.80
C ILE A 86 14.47 -4.17 8.55
N TYR A 87 13.85 -4.16 7.37
CA TYR A 87 14.56 -4.23 6.10
C TYR A 87 15.00 -2.85 5.55
N ALA A 88 14.80 -1.76 6.30
CA ALA A 88 15.07 -0.39 5.85
C ALA A 88 16.51 -0.18 5.35
N ASN A 89 17.49 -0.85 5.97
CA ASN A 89 18.89 -0.78 5.51
C ASN A 89 19.16 -1.69 4.32
N ALA A 90 18.56 -2.89 4.26
CA ALA A 90 18.69 -3.80 3.13
C ALA A 90 18.11 -3.19 1.85
N PHE A 91 16.98 -2.48 1.96
CA PHE A 91 16.34 -1.77 0.85
C PHE A 91 17.21 -0.70 0.18
N LYS A 92 18.21 -0.15 0.87
CA LYS A 92 19.15 0.81 0.26
C LYS A 92 20.14 0.15 -0.69
N LEU A 93 20.37 -1.16 -0.53
CA LEU A 93 21.30 -1.95 -1.33
C LEU A 93 20.61 -2.63 -2.52
N PHE A 94 19.30 -2.87 -2.42
CA PHE A 94 18.55 -3.57 -3.45
C PHE A 94 18.32 -2.71 -4.70
N SER A 95 18.18 -3.39 -5.84
CA SER A 95 17.82 -2.74 -7.08
C SER A 95 16.37 -2.27 -7.04
N TYR A 96 16.06 -1.22 -7.81
CA TYR A 96 14.68 -0.70 -7.91
C TYR A 96 13.68 -1.78 -8.34
N LEU A 97 14.09 -2.71 -9.22
CA LEU A 97 13.24 -3.81 -9.66
C LEU A 97 12.94 -4.80 -8.52
N GLN A 98 13.93 -5.16 -7.71
CA GLN A 98 13.73 -6.03 -6.54
C GLN A 98 12.77 -5.38 -5.53
N ILE A 99 12.89 -4.07 -5.32
CA ILE A 99 11.98 -3.31 -4.45
C ILE A 99 10.55 -3.32 -5.00
N CYS A 100 10.37 -3.17 -6.32
CA CYS A 100 9.04 -3.25 -6.95
C CYS A 100 8.41 -4.63 -6.80
N ILE A 101 9.18 -5.70 -6.99
CA ILE A 101 8.71 -7.07 -6.76
C ILE A 101 8.30 -7.25 -5.30
N PHE A 102 9.10 -6.74 -4.35
CA PHE A 102 8.77 -6.80 -2.93
C PHE A 102 7.42 -6.12 -2.62
N PHE A 103 7.20 -4.88 -3.08
CA PHE A 103 5.92 -4.18 -2.85
C PHE A 103 4.74 -4.86 -3.57
N GLY A 104 4.98 -5.42 -4.75
CA GLY A 104 3.97 -6.22 -5.44
C GLY A 104 3.56 -7.46 -4.65
N VAL A 105 4.51 -8.25 -4.15
CA VAL A 105 4.23 -9.41 -3.28
C VAL A 105 3.58 -8.99 -1.96
N LEU A 106 4.00 -7.87 -1.39
CA LEU A 106 3.42 -7.34 -0.16
C LEU A 106 1.94 -6.94 -0.36
N SER A 107 1.63 -6.32 -1.49
CA SER A 107 0.25 -5.95 -1.86
C SER A 107 -0.64 -7.15 -2.10
N THR A 108 -0.11 -8.23 -2.66
CA THR A 108 -0.88 -9.46 -2.90
C THR A 108 -1.12 -10.23 -1.63
N ALA A 109 -0.15 -10.23 -0.71
CA ALA A 109 -0.36 -10.74 0.64
C ALA A 109 -1.50 -9.98 1.34
N TYR A 110 -1.51 -8.64 1.24
CA TYR A 110 -2.61 -7.82 1.76
C TYR A 110 -3.97 -8.17 1.14
N VAL A 111 -4.06 -8.29 -0.19
CA VAL A 111 -5.30 -8.71 -0.88
C VAL A 111 -5.73 -10.10 -0.43
N GLY A 112 -4.79 -11.05 -0.31
CA GLY A 112 -5.07 -12.39 0.18
C GLY A 112 -5.63 -12.41 1.59
N PHE A 113 -5.01 -11.70 2.53
CA PHE A 113 -5.50 -11.63 3.92
C PHE A 113 -6.87 -10.96 4.03
N THR A 114 -7.07 -9.84 3.32
CA THR A 114 -8.37 -9.15 3.31
C THR A 114 -9.48 -10.04 2.72
N GLN A 115 -9.21 -10.73 1.61
CA GLN A 115 -10.16 -11.65 0.97
C GLN A 115 -10.45 -12.89 1.83
N LEU A 116 -9.46 -13.43 2.53
CA LEU A 116 -9.68 -14.56 3.44
C LEU A 116 -10.65 -14.19 4.57
N ILE A 117 -10.63 -12.95 5.04
CA ILE A 117 -11.51 -12.50 6.12
C ILE A 117 -12.89 -12.09 5.60
N ILE A 118 -12.96 -11.39 4.46
CA ILE A 118 -14.21 -10.86 3.90
C ILE A 118 -15.02 -11.93 3.15
N ASN A 119 -14.34 -12.80 2.38
CA ASN A 119 -14.96 -13.77 1.48
C ASN A 119 -14.51 -15.21 1.81
N LEU A 120 -14.69 -15.64 3.07
CA LEU A 120 -14.28 -16.96 3.58
C LEU A 120 -14.70 -18.14 2.69
N TYR A 121 -15.91 -18.08 2.10
CA TYR A 121 -16.47 -19.17 1.28
C TYR A 121 -16.22 -19.01 -0.23
N ASN A 122 -15.83 -17.83 -0.69
CA ASN A 122 -15.72 -17.49 -2.12
C ASN A 122 -14.33 -16.93 -2.47
N PHE A 123 -13.29 -17.50 -1.86
CA PHE A 123 -11.92 -17.09 -2.13
C PHE A 123 -11.48 -17.51 -3.55
N SER A 124 -11.25 -16.53 -4.43
CA SER A 124 -10.81 -16.79 -5.80
C SER A 124 -9.29 -16.69 -5.93
N TYR A 125 -8.63 -17.86 -6.10
CA TYR A 125 -7.19 -17.93 -6.39
C TYR A 125 -6.81 -17.24 -7.71
N LEU A 126 -7.71 -17.29 -8.71
CA LEU A 126 -7.50 -16.64 -10.00
C LEU A 126 -7.48 -15.11 -9.85
N MET A 127 -8.41 -14.55 -9.07
CA MET A 127 -8.43 -13.11 -8.76
C MET A 127 -7.15 -12.70 -8.04
N LEU A 128 -6.68 -13.49 -7.07
CA LEU A 128 -5.43 -13.21 -6.36
C LEU A 128 -4.22 -13.23 -7.31
N PHE A 129 -4.14 -14.22 -8.20
CA PHE A 129 -3.04 -14.31 -9.17
C PHE A 129 -3.04 -13.15 -10.18
N ILE A 130 -4.20 -12.79 -10.74
CA ILE A 130 -4.32 -11.65 -11.67
C ILE A 130 -3.98 -10.35 -10.95
N SER A 131 -4.48 -10.16 -9.73
CA SER A 131 -4.14 -8.99 -8.91
C SER A 131 -2.64 -8.90 -8.64
N ALA A 132 -1.94 -10.03 -8.52
CA ALA A 132 -0.49 -10.07 -8.32
C ALA A 132 0.31 -9.56 -9.50
N ILE A 133 -0.04 -10.01 -10.70
CA ILE A 133 0.57 -9.52 -11.93
C ILE A 133 0.27 -8.02 -12.08
N PHE A 134 -0.96 -7.60 -11.82
CA PHE A 134 -1.35 -6.19 -11.92
C PHE A 134 -0.58 -5.30 -10.93
N CYS A 135 -0.52 -5.67 -9.65
CA CYS A 135 0.14 -4.84 -8.64
C CYS A 135 1.66 -4.77 -8.83
N THR A 136 2.30 -5.88 -9.21
CA THR A 136 3.74 -5.90 -9.52
C THR A 136 4.07 -5.04 -10.75
N THR A 137 3.31 -5.18 -11.83
CA THR A 137 3.48 -4.36 -13.04
C THR A 137 3.22 -2.88 -12.77
N PHE A 138 2.22 -2.55 -11.95
CA PHE A 138 1.97 -1.18 -11.49
C PHE A 138 3.15 -0.59 -10.70
N CYS A 139 3.74 -1.35 -9.78
CA CYS A 139 4.93 -0.90 -9.04
C CYS A 139 6.12 -0.64 -9.97
N ILE A 140 6.36 -1.54 -10.94
CA ILE A 140 7.41 -1.37 -11.95
C ILE A 140 7.14 -0.13 -12.81
N PHE A 141 5.88 0.09 -13.21
CA PHE A 141 5.49 1.26 -14.00
C PHE A 141 5.76 2.57 -13.25
N ILE A 142 5.40 2.67 -11.96
CA ILE A 142 5.72 3.84 -11.12
C ILE A 142 7.23 4.05 -11.05
N ALA A 143 8.01 2.99 -10.86
CA ALA A 143 9.47 3.10 -10.80
C ALA A 143 10.06 3.56 -12.14
N ALA A 144 9.55 3.06 -13.26
CA ALA A 144 9.95 3.48 -14.60
C ALA A 144 9.63 4.96 -14.86
N LEU A 145 8.42 5.42 -14.50
CA LEU A 145 8.04 6.84 -14.62
C LEU A 145 9.02 7.76 -13.91
N ARG A 146 9.56 7.33 -12.76
CA ARG A 146 10.55 8.10 -12.01
C ARG A 146 11.90 8.21 -12.71
N VAL A 147 12.28 7.23 -13.52
CA VAL A 147 13.49 7.27 -14.36
C VAL A 147 13.30 8.23 -15.53
N PHE A 148 12.11 8.26 -16.14
CA PHE A 148 11.80 9.16 -17.26
C PHE A 148 11.56 10.61 -16.82
N PHE A 149 11.03 10.83 -15.62
CA PHE A 149 10.86 12.15 -15.00
C PHE A 149 11.75 12.29 -13.76
N PRO A 150 13.09 12.37 -13.92
CA PRO A 150 13.96 12.61 -12.80
C PRO A 150 13.60 13.96 -12.16
N LYS A 151 13.54 14.04 -10.83
CA LYS A 151 13.27 15.29 -10.11
C LYS A 151 14.33 16.34 -10.50
N THR A 152 14.01 17.22 -11.42
CA THR A 152 14.76 18.46 -11.73
C THR A 152 14.40 19.57 -10.75
N SER A 153 14.25 19.25 -9.47
CA SER A 153 13.74 20.20 -8.49
C SER A 153 14.51 20.09 -7.17
N LYS A 154 15.68 20.75 -7.12
CA LYS A 154 16.16 21.37 -5.88
C LYS A 154 15.18 22.50 -5.53
N ILE A 155 14.01 22.17 -5.02
CA ILE A 155 13.16 23.16 -4.37
C ILE A 155 13.56 23.11 -2.90
N THR A 156 14.46 24.02 -2.53
CA THR A 156 14.65 24.46 -1.15
C THR A 156 13.34 25.07 -0.68
N ILE A 157 12.62 24.35 0.19
CA ILE A 157 11.60 24.92 1.09
C ILE A 157 12.18 24.80 2.50
#